data_AF-A0A7J2KBA8-F1
#
_entry.id   AF-A0A7J2KBA8-F1
#
_cell.length_a   1.000
_cell.length_b   1.000
_cell.length_c   1.000
_cell.angle_alpha   90.00
_cell.angle_beta   90.00
_cell.angle_gamma   90.00
#
_symmetry.space_group_name_H-M   'P 1'
#
loop_
_entity.id
_entity.type
_entity.pdbx_description
1 polymer ?
#
loop_
_entity_poly.entity_id
_entity_poly.type
_entity_poly.pdbx_seq_one_letter_code
_entity_poly.pdbx_strand_id
1 'polypeptide(L)'
;MVKRTFIILGVTIVLVIVAVIAYYLWTIMQTPSMSTIPHYDTLTTPPTTTSPTTTTQTPTIPIVQGLENCSSPSIIYVYVSQEQKENAEKFLETFIHEATRQGINIQNIGRCMVNATAQGWRLRLYPSLLIKGNISGLERYVEDYVDGLGIIDYSISEAVARYLQINVTYTYHVKVYVVNGLSKWTKRNITLTPEFIKTLQSIALAHVDSVERIDDNPPIKVDYRPTFLFYSKDDLTKGIIYMEKIGENYYTIKKQYMLLLATEFFITRFVEIYFDPKVPEEDIPVVGNREAPI
;
A
#
# COMPACT_ATOMS: atom_id res chain seq x y z
N MET A 1 -31.21 -22.07 -3.97
CA MET A 1 -29.91 -22.61 -3.50
C MET A 1 -28.69 -21.81 -4.00
N VAL A 2 -28.71 -21.28 -5.23
CA VAL A 2 -27.58 -20.54 -5.86
C VAL A 2 -27.17 -19.24 -5.14
N LYS A 3 -28.09 -18.51 -4.50
CA LYS A 3 -27.81 -17.20 -3.87
C LYS A 3 -26.93 -17.26 -2.62
N ARG A 4 -26.94 -18.37 -1.86
CA ARG A 4 -26.11 -18.53 -0.64
C ARG A 4 -24.64 -18.83 -0.96
N THR A 5 -24.38 -19.53 -2.06
CA THR A 5 -23.01 -19.89 -2.49
C THR A 5 -22.21 -18.68 -2.92
N PHE A 6 -22.82 -17.70 -3.61
CA PHE A 6 -22.15 -16.46 -4.02
C PHE A 6 -21.81 -15.54 -2.83
N ILE A 7 -22.65 -15.50 -1.80
CA ILE A 7 -22.39 -14.71 -0.59
C ILE A 7 -21.23 -15.32 0.20
N ILE A 8 -21.19 -16.65 0.33
CA ILE A 8 -20.10 -17.35 1.02
C ILE A 8 -18.77 -17.17 0.26
N LEU A 9 -18.78 -17.27 -1.08
CA LEU A 9 -17.58 -17.08 -1.90
C LEU A 9 -17.06 -15.63 -1.81
N GLY A 10 -17.96 -14.64 -1.88
CA GLY A 10 -17.60 -13.22 -1.76
C GLY A 10 -17.02 -12.86 -0.38
N VAL A 11 -17.59 -13.40 0.70
CA VAL A 11 -17.08 -13.19 2.06
C VAL A 11 -15.73 -13.88 2.26
N THR A 12 -15.52 -15.05 1.65
CA THR A 12 -14.25 -15.77 1.75
C THR A 12 -13.14 -15.05 0.99
N ILE A 13 -13.44 -14.49 -0.20
CA ILE A 13 -12.49 -13.69 -0.97
C ILE A 13 -12.11 -12.42 -0.21
N VAL A 14 -13.08 -11.71 0.38
CA VAL A 14 -12.79 -10.51 1.18
C VAL A 14 -11.95 -10.85 2.42
N LEU A 15 -12.24 -11.96 3.11
CA LEU A 15 -11.45 -12.39 4.27
C LEU A 15 -10.03 -12.82 3.89
N VAL A 16 -9.85 -13.46 2.73
CA VAL A 16 -8.52 -13.80 2.21
C VAL A 16 -7.74 -12.56 1.85
N ILE A 17 -8.37 -11.57 1.19
CA ILE A 17 -7.73 -10.28 0.88
C ILE A 17 -7.32 -9.54 2.17
N VAL A 18 -8.19 -9.50 3.18
CA VAL A 18 -7.87 -8.88 4.48
C VAL A 18 -6.74 -9.63 5.19
N ALA A 19 -6.74 -10.96 5.14
CA ALA A 19 -5.68 -11.78 5.73
C ALA A 19 -4.34 -11.61 5.00
N VAL A 20 -4.36 -11.48 3.67
CA VAL A 20 -3.17 -11.22 2.85
C VAL A 20 -2.62 -9.83 3.13
N ILE A 21 -3.46 -8.80 3.19
CA ILE A 21 -3.04 -7.43 3.57
C ILE A 21 -2.46 -7.41 4.99
N ALA A 22 -3.11 -8.09 5.95
CA ALA A 22 -2.61 -8.20 7.32
C ALA A 22 -1.26 -8.94 7.38
N TYR A 23 -1.07 -9.97 6.55
CA TYR A 23 0.19 -10.72 6.45
C TYR A 23 1.31 -9.89 5.79
N TYR A 24 1.00 -9.09 4.78
CA TYR A 24 1.96 -8.18 4.17
C TYR A 24 2.38 -7.06 5.12
N LEU A 25 1.43 -6.49 5.87
CA LEU A 25 1.74 -5.53 6.93
C LEU A 25 2.60 -6.17 8.03
N TRP A 26 2.32 -7.41 8.41
CA TRP A 26 3.12 -8.15 9.39
C TRP A 26 4.57 -8.39 8.92
N THR A 27 4.76 -8.82 7.67
CA THR A 27 6.09 -9.21 7.15
C THR A 27 7.01 -8.01 6.94
N ILE A 28 6.49 -6.85 6.55
CA ILE A 28 7.27 -5.60 6.43
C ILE A 28 7.78 -5.14 7.81
N MET A 29 7.04 -5.43 8.88
CA MET A 29 7.33 -4.97 10.24
C MET A 29 8.31 -5.85 11.03
N GLN A 30 8.77 -6.98 10.47
CA GLN A 30 9.70 -7.89 11.14
C GLN A 30 11.19 -7.63 10.85
N THR A 31 11.56 -6.54 10.17
CA THR A 31 12.98 -6.17 9.99
C THR A 31 13.54 -5.55 11.27
N PRO A 32 14.46 -6.22 12.00
CA PRO A 32 14.97 -5.69 13.26
C PRO A 32 16.21 -4.83 13.01
N SER A 33 16.31 -3.69 13.67
CA SER A 33 17.60 -3.04 13.92
C SER A 33 17.81 -2.85 15.43
N MET A 34 19.08 -2.98 15.80
CA MET A 34 19.61 -3.35 17.10
C MET A 34 19.44 -2.32 18.23
N SER A 35 19.24 -2.90 19.43
CA SER A 35 19.54 -2.49 20.81
C SER A 35 20.10 -1.09 21.13
N THR A 36 19.54 -0.47 22.17
CA THR A 36 20.28 -0.20 23.43
C THR A 36 19.32 -0.01 24.63
N ILE A 37 19.84 -0.29 25.83
CA ILE A 37 19.15 -0.60 27.11
C ILE A 37 19.11 0.67 28.04
N PRO A 38 18.67 0.63 29.32
CA PRO A 38 17.54 1.38 29.87
C PRO A 38 17.93 2.50 30.86
N HIS A 39 17.00 3.36 31.27
CA HIS A 39 17.13 4.03 32.58
C HIS A 39 15.82 4.11 33.35
N TYR A 40 15.92 3.65 34.60
CA TYR A 40 14.96 3.71 35.70
C TYR A 40 14.70 5.16 36.15
N ASP A 41 13.49 5.42 36.64
CA ASP A 41 13.33 6.09 37.94
C ASP A 41 11.95 5.79 38.56
N THR A 42 11.92 5.85 39.89
CA THR A 42 10.98 5.14 40.77
C THR A 42 10.22 6.11 41.68
N LEU A 43 8.96 5.77 42.02
CA LEU A 43 8.11 6.23 43.15
C LEU A 43 7.62 7.70 43.10
N THR A 44 6.38 8.08 43.45
CA THR A 44 5.51 7.68 44.58
C THR A 44 4.07 8.24 44.38
N THR A 45 3.03 7.56 44.86
CA THR A 45 1.60 7.99 44.92
C THR A 45 1.22 8.53 46.33
N PRO A 46 -0.05 8.93 46.60
CA PRO A 46 -0.81 10.15 46.25
C PRO A 46 -1.27 10.90 47.55
N PRO A 47 -2.23 11.86 47.62
CA PRO A 47 -3.68 11.57 47.48
C PRO A 47 -4.65 12.73 47.07
N THR A 48 -5.91 12.32 46.82
CA THR A 48 -7.23 13.00 47.06
C THR A 48 -7.78 14.10 46.13
N THR A 49 -8.70 13.65 45.27
CA THR A 49 -10.13 14.04 45.12
C THR A 49 -10.53 15.52 45.04
N THR A 50 -11.03 15.91 43.87
CA THR A 50 -12.33 16.61 43.68
C THR A 50 -12.74 16.47 42.22
N SER A 51 -13.90 15.85 41.97
CA SER A 51 -14.49 15.75 40.63
C SER A 51 -15.09 17.08 40.21
N PRO A 52 -14.79 17.60 39.01
CA PRO A 52 -15.74 18.36 38.22
C PRO A 52 -16.37 17.45 37.17
N THR A 53 -17.67 17.58 37.03
CA THR A 53 -18.48 16.94 35.99
C THR A 53 -17.98 17.37 34.61
N THR A 54 -17.18 16.53 33.96
CA THR A 54 -16.74 16.74 32.59
C THR A 54 -17.90 16.42 31.67
N THR A 55 -18.52 17.45 31.09
CA THR A 55 -19.32 17.31 29.89
C THR A 55 -18.40 16.71 28.82
N THR A 56 -18.63 15.45 28.44
CA THR A 56 -17.89 14.78 27.36
C THR A 56 -18.23 15.48 26.04
N GLN A 57 -17.53 16.58 25.74
CA GLN A 57 -17.44 17.08 24.39
C GLN A 57 -16.52 16.10 23.64
N THR A 58 -17.10 15.35 22.70
CA THR A 58 -16.32 14.62 21.70
C THR A 58 -15.36 15.63 21.05
N PRO A 59 -14.02 15.41 21.11
CA PRO A 59 -13.06 16.37 20.59
C PRO A 59 -13.25 16.51 19.08
N THR A 60 -14.00 17.53 18.68
CA THR A 60 -14.28 17.82 17.28
C THR A 60 -12.99 18.31 16.65
N ILE A 61 -12.51 17.61 15.60
CA ILE A 61 -11.28 17.99 14.91
C ILE A 61 -11.48 19.38 14.31
N PRO A 62 -10.63 20.38 14.62
CA PRO A 62 -10.79 21.70 14.06
C PRO A 62 -10.68 21.62 12.53
N ILE A 63 -11.70 22.16 11.82
CA ILE A 63 -11.60 22.38 10.37
C ILE A 63 -10.68 23.57 10.20
N VAL A 64 -9.51 23.34 9.65
CA VAL A 64 -8.50 24.37 9.54
C VAL A 64 -8.41 24.85 8.09
N GLN A 65 -8.69 26.13 7.85
CA GLN A 65 -8.69 26.71 6.50
C GLN A 65 -7.28 26.84 5.87
N GLY A 66 -6.21 26.53 6.62
CA GLY A 66 -4.83 26.54 6.14
C GLY A 66 -3.87 25.80 7.08
N LEU A 67 -2.78 25.27 6.51
CA LEU A 67 -1.76 24.48 7.21
C LEU A 67 -1.14 25.18 8.44
N GLU A 68 -1.11 26.51 8.43
CA GLU A 68 -0.51 27.36 9.46
C GLU A 68 -1.16 27.15 10.83
N ASN A 69 -2.44 26.82 10.83
CA ASN A 69 -3.26 26.65 12.03
C ASN A 69 -3.24 25.19 12.56
N CYS A 70 -2.55 24.27 11.88
CA CYS A 70 -2.28 22.93 12.43
C CYS A 70 -1.15 23.03 13.47
N SER A 71 -1.37 22.53 14.70
CA SER A 71 -0.35 22.47 15.75
C SER A 71 0.84 21.59 15.36
N SER A 72 1.97 21.70 16.06
CA SER A 72 3.12 20.80 15.92
C SER A 72 3.43 20.19 17.29
N PRO A 73 3.50 18.85 17.44
CA PRO A 73 3.31 17.84 16.40
C PRO A 73 1.83 17.59 16.07
N SER A 74 1.53 17.28 14.80
CA SER A 74 0.18 16.87 14.39
C SER A 74 0.16 15.90 13.21
N ILE A 75 -0.94 15.13 13.14
CA ILE A 75 -1.33 14.33 11.98
C ILE A 75 -2.35 15.15 11.19
N ILE A 76 -2.07 15.32 9.90
CA ILE A 76 -2.86 16.12 8.98
C ILE A 76 -3.56 15.19 8.00
N TYR A 77 -4.89 15.20 8.05
CA TYR A 77 -5.75 14.55 7.07
C TYR A 77 -5.98 15.48 5.88
N VAL A 78 -5.60 15.04 4.69
CA VAL A 78 -5.70 15.82 3.46
C VAL A 78 -6.81 15.24 2.58
N TYR A 79 -7.76 16.09 2.16
CA TYR A 79 -8.92 15.70 1.36
C TYR A 79 -9.08 16.56 0.10
N VAL A 80 -9.84 16.04 -0.87
CA VAL A 80 -10.23 16.77 -2.10
C VAL A 80 -11.73 16.81 -2.34
N SER A 81 -12.51 15.97 -1.66
CA SER A 81 -13.97 15.92 -1.80
C SER A 81 -14.70 16.17 -0.48
N GLN A 82 -15.96 16.56 -0.57
CA GLN A 82 -16.83 16.74 0.60
C GLN A 82 -17.08 15.42 1.34
N GLU A 83 -17.23 14.31 0.62
CA GLU A 83 -17.34 12.96 1.19
C GLU A 83 -16.14 12.63 2.08
N GLN A 84 -14.92 12.87 1.59
CA GLN A 84 -13.70 12.64 2.36
C GLN A 84 -13.63 13.54 3.60
N LYS A 85 -13.97 14.83 3.44
CA LYS A 85 -14.03 15.78 4.56
C LYS A 85 -14.96 15.29 5.68
N GLU A 86 -16.14 14.79 5.34
CA GLU A 86 -17.14 14.30 6.30
C GLU A 86 -16.70 13.01 7.01
N ASN A 87 -15.82 12.21 6.38
CA ASN A 87 -15.31 10.96 6.94
C ASN A 87 -13.97 11.10 7.68
N ALA A 88 -13.41 12.30 7.76
CA ALA A 88 -12.07 12.54 8.27
C ALA A 88 -11.85 12.09 9.72
N GLU A 89 -12.84 12.31 10.60
CA GLU A 89 -12.75 11.91 12.01
C GLU A 89 -12.66 10.39 12.14
N LYS A 90 -13.59 9.67 11.51
CA LYS A 90 -13.60 8.20 11.46
C LYS A 90 -12.30 7.65 10.85
N PHE A 91 -11.79 8.30 9.81
CA PHE A 91 -10.53 7.93 9.17
C PHE A 91 -9.35 8.06 10.15
N LEU A 92 -9.20 9.22 10.79
CA LEU A 92 -8.12 9.49 11.73
C LEU A 92 -8.20 8.61 12.97
N GLU A 93 -9.39 8.37 13.51
CA GLU A 93 -9.60 7.42 14.61
C GLU A 93 -9.19 5.99 14.23
N THR A 94 -9.56 5.55 13.03
CA THR A 94 -9.18 4.22 12.52
C THR A 94 -7.67 4.12 12.37
N PHE A 95 -7.03 5.13 11.78
CA PHE A 95 -5.58 5.20 11.66
C PHE A 95 -4.88 5.16 13.02
N ILE A 96 -5.35 5.96 14.00
CA ILE A 96 -4.79 6.01 15.35
C ILE A 96 -4.97 4.67 16.07
N HIS A 97 -6.13 4.03 15.92
CA HIS A 97 -6.39 2.71 16.49
C HIS A 97 -5.41 1.68 15.94
N GLU A 98 -5.23 1.63 14.63
CA GLU A 98 -4.29 0.72 13.98
C GLU A 98 -2.83 1.02 14.36
N ALA A 99 -2.42 2.29 14.38
CA ALA A 99 -1.08 2.67 14.83
C ALA A 99 -0.82 2.27 16.29
N THR A 100 -1.80 2.46 17.17
CA THR A 100 -1.72 2.03 18.58
C THR A 100 -1.59 0.52 18.69
N ARG A 101 -2.35 -0.24 17.90
CA ARG A 101 -2.25 -1.70 17.82
C ARG A 101 -0.85 -2.17 17.39
N GLN A 102 -0.16 -1.36 16.61
CA GLN A 102 1.23 -1.56 16.19
C GLN A 102 2.28 -0.99 17.16
N GLY A 103 1.87 -0.61 18.37
CA GLY A 103 2.77 -0.10 19.42
C GLY A 103 3.18 1.36 19.26
N ILE A 104 2.54 2.13 18.38
CA ILE A 104 2.81 3.56 18.18
C ILE A 104 1.76 4.37 18.93
N ASN A 105 2.18 5.01 20.03
CA ASN A 105 1.27 5.80 20.85
C ASN A 105 1.07 7.21 20.27
N ILE A 106 0.02 7.37 19.47
CA ILE A 106 -0.35 8.65 18.83
C ILE A 106 -1.75 9.15 19.24
N GLN A 107 -2.32 8.60 20.30
CA GLN A 107 -3.69 8.94 20.74
C GLN A 107 -3.86 10.43 21.07
N ASN A 108 -2.82 11.03 21.66
CA ASN A 108 -2.80 12.42 22.14
C ASN A 108 -2.14 13.40 21.16
N ILE A 109 -1.77 12.96 19.94
CA ILE A 109 -1.19 13.83 18.94
C ILE A 109 -2.28 14.74 18.34
N GLY A 110 -1.92 16.00 18.08
CA GLY A 110 -2.83 16.97 17.45
C GLY A 110 -3.34 16.47 16.09
N ARG A 111 -4.59 16.79 15.77
CA ARG A 111 -5.23 16.39 14.52
C ARG A 111 -5.64 17.62 13.74
N CYS A 112 -5.41 17.61 12.44
CA CYS A 112 -5.77 18.70 11.55
C CYS A 112 -6.38 18.14 10.27
N MET A 113 -7.25 18.91 9.61
CA MET A 113 -7.79 18.58 8.29
C MET A 113 -7.52 19.72 7.33
N VAL A 114 -7.02 19.40 6.13
CA VAL A 114 -6.65 20.38 5.12
C VAL A 114 -7.21 19.98 3.76
N ASN A 115 -7.75 20.95 3.03
CA ASN A 115 -8.17 20.73 1.64
C ASN A 115 -6.95 20.85 0.72
N ALA A 116 -6.62 19.79 -0.03
CA ALA A 116 -5.46 19.76 -0.91
C ALA A 116 -5.51 20.84 -1.99
N THR A 117 -6.70 21.09 -2.56
CA THR A 117 -6.91 22.11 -3.60
C THR A 117 -6.62 23.51 -3.08
N ALA A 118 -6.95 23.79 -1.82
CA ALA A 118 -6.66 25.08 -1.20
C ALA A 118 -5.16 25.31 -0.96
N GLN A 119 -4.36 24.24 -0.90
CA GLN A 119 -2.91 24.32 -0.75
C GLN A 119 -2.15 24.17 -2.07
N GLY A 120 -2.84 23.89 -3.19
CA GLY A 120 -2.19 23.64 -4.47
C GLY A 120 -1.41 22.32 -4.53
N TRP A 121 -1.68 21.37 -3.62
CA TRP A 121 -0.98 20.10 -3.57
C TRP A 121 -1.51 19.09 -4.61
N ARG A 122 -0.58 18.38 -5.24
CA ARG A 122 -0.85 17.19 -6.07
C ARG A 122 -0.18 15.97 -5.43
N LEU A 123 -0.75 15.47 -4.35
CA LEU A 123 -0.38 14.19 -3.74
C LEU A 123 -0.85 13.02 -4.61
N ARG A 124 -0.22 11.86 -4.48
CA ARG A 124 -0.53 10.68 -5.31
C ARG A 124 -1.99 10.23 -5.19
N LEU A 125 -2.53 10.22 -3.97
CA LEU A 125 -3.92 9.87 -3.72
C LEU A 125 -4.54 10.71 -2.61
N TYR A 126 -5.87 10.64 -2.51
CA TYR A 126 -6.66 11.25 -1.44
C TYR A 126 -7.76 10.28 -0.98
N PRO A 127 -8.10 10.26 0.31
CA PRO A 127 -7.48 11.05 1.36
C PRO A 127 -6.05 10.61 1.65
N SER A 128 -5.24 11.53 2.16
CA SER A 128 -3.83 11.30 2.49
C SER A 128 -3.51 11.74 3.91
N LEU A 129 -2.49 11.13 4.50
CA LEU A 129 -1.97 11.47 5.81
C LEU A 129 -0.61 12.13 5.69
N LEU A 130 -0.47 13.31 6.30
CA LEU A 130 0.81 13.99 6.47
C LEU A 130 1.12 14.14 7.96
N ILE A 131 2.40 14.32 8.29
CA ILE A 131 2.85 14.68 9.63
C ILE A 131 3.54 16.04 9.64
N LYS A 132 3.23 16.84 10.66
CA LYS A 132 3.93 18.09 10.97
C LYS A 132 4.71 17.91 12.26
N GLY A 133 6.00 18.21 12.22
CA GLY A 133 6.90 17.95 13.35
C GLY A 133 7.26 16.47 13.49
N ASN A 134 7.93 16.13 14.60
CA ASN A 134 8.40 14.77 14.84
C ASN A 134 7.40 13.98 15.70
N ILE A 135 7.05 12.75 15.27
CA ILE A 135 6.14 11.86 16.00
C ILE A 135 6.77 10.47 16.09
N SER A 136 7.24 10.14 17.29
CA SER A 136 7.95 8.89 17.59
C SER A 136 7.20 7.66 17.08
N GLY A 137 7.89 6.88 16.24
CA GLY A 137 7.40 5.65 15.63
C GLY A 137 6.71 5.84 14.28
N LEU A 138 6.22 7.04 13.96
CA LEU A 138 5.64 7.32 12.64
C LEU A 138 6.70 7.69 11.59
N GLU A 139 7.90 8.11 12.00
CA GLU A 139 8.95 8.55 11.07
C GLU A 139 9.34 7.44 10.08
N ARG A 140 9.26 6.17 10.53
CA ARG A 140 9.56 4.99 9.70
C ARG A 140 8.57 4.75 8.55
N TYR A 141 7.42 5.42 8.58
CA TYR A 141 6.40 5.35 7.53
C TYR A 141 6.36 6.62 6.67
N VAL A 142 7.28 7.56 6.89
CA VAL A 142 7.38 8.74 6.03
C VAL A 142 8.13 8.34 4.76
N GLU A 143 7.49 8.51 3.61
CA GLU A 143 8.04 8.11 2.31
C GLU A 143 8.62 9.27 1.49
N ASP A 144 8.10 10.47 1.67
CA ASP A 144 8.50 11.69 0.96
C ASP A 144 8.03 12.93 1.75
N TYR A 145 8.28 14.13 1.25
CA TYR A 145 7.87 15.39 1.86
C TYR A 145 7.17 16.31 0.87
N VAL A 146 6.19 17.07 1.37
CA VAL A 146 5.52 18.17 0.65
C VAL A 146 5.49 19.39 1.56
N ASP A 147 6.04 20.52 1.09
CA ASP A 147 6.11 21.77 1.86
C ASP A 147 6.62 21.60 3.31
N GLY A 148 7.60 20.71 3.50
CA GLY A 148 8.20 20.40 4.81
C GLY A 148 7.37 19.48 5.71
N LEU A 149 6.24 18.95 5.22
CA LEU A 149 5.43 17.95 5.89
C LEU A 149 5.81 16.55 5.43
N GLY A 150 5.96 15.61 6.35
CA GLY A 150 6.24 14.21 6.01
C GLY A 150 4.99 13.54 5.46
N ILE A 151 5.05 12.96 4.28
CA ILE A 151 3.98 12.15 3.69
C ILE A 151 4.06 10.75 4.30
N ILE A 152 3.01 10.33 5.02
CA ILE A 152 2.89 8.94 5.46
C ILE A 152 2.58 8.08 4.23
N ASP A 153 3.21 6.90 4.17
CA ASP A 153 3.05 5.89 3.11
C ASP A 153 1.61 5.83 2.59
N TYR A 154 1.44 6.10 1.30
CA TYR A 154 0.11 6.21 0.69
C TYR A 154 -0.69 4.91 0.78
N SER A 155 -0.03 3.75 0.88
CA SER A 155 -0.70 2.46 1.08
C SER A 155 -1.46 2.38 2.41
N ILE A 156 -0.98 3.07 3.45
CA ILE A 156 -1.68 3.16 4.74
C ILE A 156 -2.98 3.96 4.56
N SER A 157 -2.90 5.10 3.87
CA SER A 157 -4.07 5.94 3.64
C SER A 157 -5.12 5.24 2.77
N GLU A 158 -4.68 4.52 1.73
CA GLU A 158 -5.52 3.70 0.86
C GLU A 158 -6.21 2.57 1.62
N ALA A 159 -5.46 1.84 2.47
CA ALA A 159 -5.99 0.74 3.26
C ALA A 159 -7.08 1.20 4.25
N VAL A 160 -6.85 2.32 4.95
CA VAL A 160 -7.85 2.90 5.86
C VAL A 160 -9.08 3.37 5.09
N ALA A 161 -8.91 4.07 3.97
CA ALA A 161 -10.02 4.51 3.13
C ALA A 161 -10.87 3.33 2.66
N ARG A 162 -10.24 2.26 2.16
CA ARG A 162 -10.92 1.05 1.73
C ARG A 162 -11.67 0.35 2.84
N TYR A 163 -11.05 0.18 4.01
CA TYR A 163 -11.69 -0.41 5.19
C TYR A 163 -12.98 0.34 5.56
N LEU A 164 -12.94 1.66 5.44
CA LEU A 164 -14.06 2.55 5.73
C LEU A 164 -15.02 2.76 4.55
N GLN A 165 -14.75 2.16 3.39
CA GLN A 165 -15.50 2.34 2.15
C GLN A 165 -15.56 3.80 1.66
N ILE A 166 -14.52 4.58 1.95
CA ILE A 166 -14.37 5.96 1.49
C ILE A 166 -13.77 5.92 0.08
N ASN A 167 -14.32 6.71 -0.84
CA ASN A 167 -13.79 6.78 -2.20
C ASN A 167 -12.38 7.40 -2.24
N VAL A 168 -11.43 6.64 -2.79
CA VAL A 168 -10.06 7.09 -3.03
C VAL A 168 -9.99 7.83 -4.36
N THR A 169 -9.43 9.03 -4.36
CA THR A 169 -9.12 9.81 -5.55
C THR A 169 -7.64 9.68 -5.87
N TYR A 170 -7.31 9.02 -6.97
CA TYR A 170 -5.93 8.91 -7.45
C TYR A 170 -5.61 10.06 -8.41
N THR A 171 -4.42 10.66 -8.28
CA THR A 171 -3.96 11.72 -9.20
C THR A 171 -2.94 11.24 -10.21
N TYR A 172 -2.35 10.07 -9.97
CA TYR A 172 -1.45 9.39 -10.88
C TYR A 172 -2.28 8.48 -11.78
N HIS A 173 -1.87 8.35 -13.04
CA HIS A 173 -2.58 7.60 -14.06
C HIS A 173 -1.70 6.51 -14.65
N VAL A 174 -2.26 5.31 -14.82
CA VAL A 174 -1.55 4.16 -15.33
C VAL A 174 -2.35 3.41 -16.38
N LYS A 175 -1.65 2.91 -17.39
CA LYS A 175 -2.14 1.79 -18.23
C LYS A 175 -1.52 0.51 -17.72
N VAL A 176 -2.32 -0.54 -17.59
CA VAL A 176 -1.84 -1.83 -17.08
C VAL A 176 -1.84 -2.86 -18.19
N TYR A 177 -0.71 -3.54 -18.37
CA TYR A 177 -0.60 -4.73 -19.20
C TYR A 177 -0.49 -5.94 -18.29
N VAL A 178 -1.47 -6.83 -18.36
CA VAL A 178 -1.43 -8.14 -17.71
C VAL A 178 -0.70 -9.09 -18.66
N VAL A 179 0.58 -9.32 -18.40
CA VAL A 179 1.44 -10.16 -19.23
C VAL A 179 1.33 -11.60 -18.75
N ASN A 180 0.78 -12.47 -19.60
CA ASN A 180 0.62 -13.88 -19.29
C ASN A 180 1.93 -14.65 -19.36
N GLY A 181 1.97 -15.79 -18.67
CA GLY A 181 3.02 -16.78 -18.89
C GLY A 181 2.89 -17.47 -20.25
N LEU A 182 3.99 -17.99 -20.77
CA LEU A 182 4.01 -18.63 -22.08
C LEU A 182 3.63 -20.12 -22.01
N SER A 183 3.96 -20.80 -20.90
CA SER A 183 3.64 -22.21 -20.75
C SER A 183 2.20 -22.44 -20.30
N LYS A 184 1.70 -23.66 -20.53
CA LYS A 184 0.38 -24.11 -20.04
C LYS A 184 0.21 -24.06 -18.52
N TRP A 185 1.31 -23.91 -17.77
CA TRP A 185 1.31 -23.91 -16.30
C TRP A 185 1.17 -22.50 -15.70
N THR A 186 1.46 -21.47 -16.49
CA THR A 186 1.53 -20.06 -16.08
C THR A 186 0.59 -19.19 -16.89
N LYS A 187 0.19 -19.63 -18.09
CA LYS A 187 -0.84 -19.00 -18.91
C LYS A 187 -2.21 -19.17 -18.25
N ARG A 188 -2.88 -18.05 -17.95
CA ARG A 188 -4.25 -18.03 -17.44
C ARG A 188 -5.12 -17.04 -18.19
N ASN A 189 -6.40 -17.36 -18.31
CA ASN A 189 -7.39 -16.40 -18.74
C ASN A 189 -7.93 -15.66 -17.51
N ILE A 190 -7.34 -14.50 -17.18
CA ILE A 190 -7.77 -13.69 -16.04
C ILE A 190 -8.96 -12.84 -16.45
N THR A 191 -10.13 -13.01 -15.83
CA THR A 191 -11.27 -12.11 -16.06
C THR A 191 -11.00 -10.71 -15.50
N LEU A 192 -11.20 -9.67 -16.32
CA LEU A 192 -11.00 -8.26 -15.90
C LEU A 192 -12.28 -7.74 -15.23
N THR A 193 -12.54 -8.17 -14.00
CA THR A 193 -13.70 -7.67 -13.24
C THR A 193 -13.41 -6.28 -12.67
N PRO A 194 -14.45 -5.49 -12.31
CA PRO A 194 -14.25 -4.22 -11.61
C PRO A 194 -13.41 -4.35 -10.34
N GLU A 195 -13.55 -5.45 -9.59
CA GLU A 195 -12.77 -5.74 -8.39
C GLU A 195 -11.30 -5.97 -8.72
N PHE A 196 -11.00 -6.68 -9.81
CA PHE A 196 -9.63 -6.89 -10.26
C PHE A 196 -8.98 -5.55 -10.66
N ILE A 197 -9.70 -4.69 -11.38
CA ILE A 197 -9.22 -3.34 -11.72
C ILE A 197 -8.97 -2.52 -10.45
N LYS A 198 -9.89 -2.55 -9.48
CA LYS A 198 -9.68 -1.88 -8.17
C LYS A 198 -8.45 -2.40 -7.44
N THR A 199 -8.13 -3.69 -7.55
CA THR A 199 -6.92 -4.25 -6.96
C THR A 199 -5.66 -3.76 -7.69
N LEU A 200 -5.69 -3.67 -9.02
CA LEU A 200 -4.59 -3.07 -9.78
C LEU A 200 -4.37 -1.59 -9.41
N GLN A 201 -5.46 -0.84 -9.16
CA GLN A 201 -5.36 0.53 -8.67
C GLN A 201 -4.65 0.60 -7.30
N SER A 202 -4.99 -0.29 -6.36
CA SER A 202 -4.35 -0.37 -5.05
C SER A 202 -2.86 -0.76 -5.14
N ILE A 203 -2.50 -1.68 -6.04
CA ILE A 203 -1.11 -2.08 -6.28
C ILE A 203 -0.30 -0.95 -6.92
N ALA A 204 -0.89 -0.19 -7.83
CA ALA A 204 -0.20 0.93 -8.46
C ALA A 204 -0.25 2.23 -7.63
N LEU A 205 -1.11 2.26 -6.60
CA LEU A 205 -1.57 3.48 -5.92
C LEU A 205 -1.95 4.58 -6.91
N ALA A 206 -2.65 4.20 -7.99
CA ALA A 206 -2.93 5.06 -9.13
C ALA A 206 -4.28 4.72 -9.81
N HIS A 207 -4.80 5.68 -10.59
CA HIS A 207 -5.97 5.44 -11.44
C HIS A 207 -5.57 4.56 -12.63
N VAL A 208 -6.36 3.52 -12.90
CA VAL A 208 -6.15 2.63 -14.04
C VAL A 208 -6.99 3.12 -15.21
N ASP A 209 -6.35 3.75 -16.20
CA ASP A 209 -7.02 4.26 -17.40
C ASP A 209 -7.50 3.13 -18.31
N SER A 210 -6.72 2.05 -18.40
CA SER A 210 -6.98 0.90 -19.25
C SER A 210 -6.24 -0.33 -18.77
N VAL A 211 -6.80 -1.50 -19.06
CA VAL A 211 -6.14 -2.79 -18.82
C VAL A 211 -6.15 -3.60 -20.10
N GLU A 212 -4.97 -4.00 -20.55
CA GLU A 212 -4.77 -4.84 -21.72
C GLU A 212 -4.16 -6.18 -21.29
N ARG A 213 -4.59 -7.28 -21.92
CA ARG A 213 -3.96 -8.59 -21.71
C ARG A 213 -2.99 -8.85 -22.84
N ILE A 214 -1.78 -9.25 -22.48
CA ILE A 214 -0.73 -9.58 -23.42
C ILE A 214 -0.35 -11.04 -23.23
N ASP A 215 -0.70 -11.86 -24.21
CA ASP A 215 -0.29 -13.27 -24.23
C ASP A 215 1.16 -13.40 -24.72
N ASP A 216 1.50 -12.67 -25.79
CA ASP A 216 2.80 -12.73 -26.44
C ASP A 216 3.32 -11.31 -26.72
N ASN A 217 4.65 -11.12 -26.69
CA ASN A 217 5.33 -9.86 -27.03
C ASN A 217 4.87 -8.62 -26.24
N PRO A 218 5.22 -8.50 -24.95
CA PRO A 218 5.01 -7.26 -24.19
C PRO A 218 5.72 -6.06 -24.83
N PRO A 219 5.21 -4.84 -24.61
CA PRO A 219 5.75 -3.61 -25.21
C PRO A 219 7.19 -3.31 -24.77
N ILE A 220 7.65 -3.95 -23.69
CA ILE A 220 9.02 -3.92 -23.20
C ILE A 220 9.42 -5.32 -22.72
N LYS A 221 10.73 -5.62 -22.78
CA LYS A 221 11.29 -6.87 -22.23
C LYS A 221 10.97 -6.96 -20.73
N VAL A 222 10.58 -8.16 -20.30
CA VAL A 222 10.28 -8.48 -18.89
C VAL A 222 11.09 -9.68 -18.47
N ASP A 223 11.67 -9.62 -17.28
CA ASP A 223 12.55 -10.67 -16.76
C ASP A 223 11.77 -11.87 -16.21
N TYR A 224 10.45 -11.75 -16.04
CA TYR A 224 9.63 -12.85 -15.56
C TYR A 224 8.16 -12.73 -15.99
N ARG A 225 7.50 -13.89 -16.09
CA ARG A 225 6.08 -14.01 -16.44
C ARG A 225 5.39 -15.11 -15.61
N PRO A 226 4.11 -14.98 -15.26
CA PRO A 226 3.25 -13.84 -15.56
C PRO A 226 3.64 -12.60 -14.73
N THR A 227 3.30 -11.41 -15.23
CA THR A 227 3.57 -10.15 -14.53
C THR A 227 2.57 -9.05 -14.86
N PHE A 228 2.58 -8.00 -14.04
CA PHE A 228 1.92 -6.74 -14.33
C PHE A 228 2.96 -5.73 -14.80
N LEU A 229 2.68 -5.10 -15.94
CA LEU A 229 3.41 -3.92 -16.40
C LEU A 229 2.52 -2.70 -16.26
N PHE A 230 3.07 -1.66 -15.66
CA PHE A 230 2.42 -0.38 -15.50
C PHE A 230 3.13 0.63 -16.37
N TYR A 231 2.40 1.27 -17.28
CA TYR A 231 2.89 2.42 -18.02
C TYR A 231 2.34 3.69 -17.40
N SER A 232 3.23 4.60 -17.01
CA SER A 232 2.86 5.90 -16.43
C SER A 232 3.87 6.98 -16.78
N LYS A 233 3.37 8.21 -16.97
CA LYS A 233 4.22 9.40 -17.05
C LYS A 233 4.66 9.89 -15.67
N ASP A 234 3.92 9.52 -14.63
CA ASP A 234 4.28 9.81 -13.24
C ASP A 234 5.26 8.75 -12.72
N ASP A 235 6.11 9.11 -11.77
CA ASP A 235 7.07 8.17 -11.19
C ASP A 235 6.40 7.26 -10.15
N LEU A 236 6.14 6.01 -10.54
CA LEU A 236 5.52 5.02 -9.67
C LEU A 236 6.47 4.43 -8.62
N THR A 237 7.79 4.69 -8.70
CA THR A 237 8.73 4.14 -7.71
C THR A 237 8.80 4.92 -6.40
N LYS A 238 8.49 6.23 -6.44
CA LYS A 238 8.45 7.07 -5.23
C LYS A 238 7.42 6.53 -4.27
N GLY A 239 7.74 6.21 -3.03
CA GLY A 239 6.75 5.72 -2.06
C GLY A 239 6.09 4.36 -2.37
N ILE A 240 6.60 3.58 -3.34
CA ILE A 240 6.12 2.19 -3.56
C ILE A 240 7.31 1.25 -3.53
N ILE A 241 7.60 0.70 -2.35
CA ILE A 241 8.81 -0.09 -2.11
C ILE A 241 8.93 -1.35 -2.99
N TYR A 242 7.81 -1.88 -3.46
CA TYR A 242 7.75 -3.08 -4.29
C TYR A 242 7.72 -2.78 -5.80
N MET A 243 7.62 -1.52 -6.22
CA MET A 243 7.64 -1.15 -7.63
C MET A 243 9.09 -0.90 -8.09
N GLU A 244 9.40 -1.28 -9.32
CA GLU A 244 10.67 -0.98 -9.99
C GLU A 244 10.42 -0.46 -11.40
N LYS A 245 11.33 0.41 -11.87
CA LYS A 245 11.32 0.92 -13.23
C LYS A 245 12.16 0.01 -14.12
N ILE A 246 11.57 -0.49 -15.21
CA ILE A 246 12.22 -1.42 -16.15
C ILE A 246 12.46 -0.79 -17.52
N GLY A 247 11.96 0.42 -17.76
CA GLY A 247 12.21 1.19 -18.97
C GLY A 247 11.64 2.59 -18.89
N GLU A 248 11.65 3.29 -20.02
CA GLU A 248 11.07 4.63 -20.11
C GLU A 248 9.56 4.56 -19.87
N ASN A 249 9.11 5.13 -18.74
CA ASN A 249 7.70 5.14 -18.29
C ASN A 249 7.10 3.75 -18.01
N TYR A 250 7.90 2.68 -18.02
CA TYR A 250 7.46 1.32 -17.71
C TYR A 250 7.95 0.86 -16.34
N TYR A 251 7.02 0.34 -15.57
CA TYR A 251 7.22 -0.14 -14.22
C TYR A 251 6.67 -1.55 -14.08
N THR A 252 7.26 -2.33 -13.17
CA THR A 252 6.75 -3.63 -12.77
C THR A 252 6.99 -3.81 -11.28
N ILE A 253 6.51 -4.92 -10.73
CA ILE A 253 6.65 -5.22 -9.31
C ILE A 253 7.90 -6.04 -9.13
N LYS A 254 8.82 -5.63 -8.25
CA LYS A 254 10.10 -6.31 -8.01
C LYS A 254 9.93 -7.83 -7.91
N LYS A 255 10.83 -8.56 -8.55
CA LYS A 255 10.85 -10.03 -8.62
C LYS A 255 10.56 -10.72 -7.28
N GLN A 256 11.11 -10.22 -6.17
CA GLN A 256 10.93 -10.78 -4.83
C GLN A 256 9.48 -10.78 -4.33
N TYR A 257 8.63 -9.86 -4.81
CA TYR A 257 7.20 -9.81 -4.48
C TYR A 257 6.32 -10.52 -5.50
N MET A 258 6.86 -10.82 -6.69
CA MET A 258 6.07 -11.33 -7.81
C MET A 258 5.62 -12.77 -7.69
N LEU A 259 6.34 -13.62 -6.96
CA LEU A 259 5.88 -14.99 -6.73
C LEU A 259 4.56 -15.03 -5.96
N LEU A 260 4.43 -14.14 -4.96
CA LEU A 260 3.22 -14.06 -4.14
C LEU A 260 2.04 -13.53 -4.96
N LEU A 261 2.27 -12.52 -5.80
CA LEU A 261 1.24 -12.00 -6.70
C LEU A 261 0.89 -12.98 -7.83
N ALA A 262 1.85 -13.73 -8.36
CA ALA A 262 1.60 -14.78 -9.33
C ALA A 262 0.71 -15.89 -8.74
N THR A 263 0.93 -16.24 -7.48
CA THR A 263 0.09 -17.21 -6.76
C THR A 263 -1.34 -16.69 -6.60
N GLU A 264 -1.48 -15.45 -6.17
CA GLU A 264 -2.79 -14.85 -5.87
C GLU A 264 -3.61 -14.57 -7.13
N PHE A 265 -3.00 -13.93 -8.14
CA PHE A 265 -3.73 -13.40 -9.29
C PHE A 265 -3.71 -14.32 -10.51
N PHE A 266 -2.63 -15.08 -10.69
CA PHE A 266 -2.46 -15.98 -11.82
C PHE A 266 -2.66 -17.45 -11.43
N ILE A 267 -3.01 -17.75 -10.16
CA ILE A 267 -3.30 -19.10 -9.67
C ILE A 267 -2.24 -20.10 -10.17
N THR A 268 -0.98 -19.67 -10.07
CA THR A 268 0.18 -20.43 -10.49
C THR A 268 1.21 -20.46 -9.37
N ARG A 269 1.81 -21.63 -9.18
CA ARG A 269 2.86 -21.82 -8.17
C ARG A 269 4.25 -21.47 -8.70
N PHE A 270 4.34 -21.03 -9.95
CA PHE A 270 5.59 -20.85 -10.67
C PHE A 270 5.57 -19.55 -11.45
N VAL A 271 6.75 -18.93 -11.53
CA VAL A 271 7.01 -17.79 -12.41
C VAL A 271 8.11 -18.22 -13.37
N GLU A 272 7.91 -18.03 -14.66
CA GLU A 272 8.92 -18.22 -15.69
C GLU A 272 9.93 -17.07 -15.59
N ILE A 273 11.18 -17.38 -15.28
CA ILE A 273 12.26 -16.40 -15.22
C ILE A 273 12.99 -16.42 -16.56
N TYR A 274 13.04 -15.28 -17.23
CA TYR A 274 13.78 -15.07 -18.47
C TYR A 274 15.11 -14.42 -18.10
N PHE A 275 16.17 -15.22 -18.03
CA PHE A 275 17.52 -14.68 -17.95
C PHE A 275 17.89 -14.14 -19.33
N ASP A 276 18.39 -12.90 -19.38
CA ASP A 276 19.16 -12.46 -20.55
C ASP A 276 20.40 -13.36 -20.63
N PRO A 277 20.61 -14.13 -21.71
CA PRO A 277 21.79 -14.97 -21.84
C PRO A 277 23.00 -14.07 -22.13
N LYS A 278 23.51 -13.43 -21.09
CA LYS A 278 24.89 -12.93 -21.04
C LYS A 278 25.73 -13.76 -20.06
N VAL A 279 25.38 -15.03 -19.91
CA VAL A 279 26.32 -16.04 -19.42
C VAL A 279 26.88 -16.70 -20.68
N PRO A 280 28.19 -16.60 -20.97
CA PRO A 280 28.80 -17.37 -22.03
C PRO A 280 28.44 -18.84 -21.82
N GLU A 281 28.09 -19.52 -22.90
CA GLU A 281 27.68 -20.93 -22.93
C GLU A 281 28.72 -21.92 -22.36
N GLU A 282 29.89 -21.42 -21.94
CA GLU A 282 31.03 -22.19 -21.45
C GLU A 282 30.92 -22.68 -19.99
N ASP A 283 30.01 -22.12 -19.18
CA ASP A 283 29.88 -22.49 -17.75
C ASP A 283 28.62 -23.31 -17.41
N ILE A 284 27.88 -23.81 -18.41
CA ILE A 284 26.80 -24.77 -18.16
C ILE A 284 27.44 -26.17 -18.12
N PRO A 285 27.54 -26.85 -16.97
CA PRO A 285 27.99 -28.22 -16.96
C PRO A 285 27.00 -29.06 -17.78
N VAL A 286 27.48 -29.57 -18.91
CA VAL A 286 26.79 -30.58 -19.71
C VAL A 286 26.49 -31.74 -18.76
N VAL A 287 25.22 -31.89 -18.37
CA VAL A 287 24.75 -33.11 -17.72
C VAL A 287 24.87 -34.19 -18.77
N GLY A 288 25.97 -34.93 -18.70
CA GLY A 288 26.35 -35.95 -19.66
C GLY A 288 25.21 -36.93 -19.89
N ASN A 289 25.11 -37.35 -21.15
CA ASN A 289 24.47 -38.59 -21.57
C ASN A 289 24.86 -39.72 -20.60
N ARG A 290 23.99 -40.00 -19.62
CA ARG A 290 23.89 -41.33 -19.06
C ARG A 290 22.86 -42.04 -19.89
N GLU A 291 23.37 -42.85 -20.82
CA GLU A 291 22.64 -43.92 -21.47
C GLU A 291 21.72 -44.59 -20.45
N ALA A 292 20.42 -44.60 -20.75
CA ALA A 292 19.47 -45.41 -20.01
C ALA A 292 19.87 -46.89 -20.20
N PRO A 293 20.05 -47.69 -19.14
CA PRO A 293 20.31 -49.11 -19.31
C PRO A 293 19.05 -49.79 -19.85
N ILE A 294 19.27 -50.67 -20.83
CA ILE A 294 18.29 -51.57 -21.46
C ILE A 294 17.75 -52.55 -20.43
#